data_AF-A0A3D1VCN0-F1
#
_entry.id   AF-A0A3D1VCN0-F1
#
_cell.length_a   1.000
_cell.length_b   1.000
_cell.length_c   1.000
_cell.angle_alpha   90.00
_cell.angle_beta   90.00
_cell.angle_gamma   90.00
#
_symmetry.space_group_name_H-M   'P 1'
#
loop_
_entity.id
_entity.type
_entity.pdbx_description
1 polymer ?
#
loop_
_entity_poly.entity_id
_entity_poly.type
_entity_poly.pdbx_seq_one_letter_code
_entity_poly.pdbx_strand_id
1 'polypeptide(L)'
;MNFVIFDLEWNNAYNYKAQTGMNEIIEIGAVMLDERLQIVDTFKQLILPKVSKRLTGRFKDLTHITPDEVKQNGIPFEEAFRDFARWSGADNCVFMSWSDSDLYVLAGNYKYFSQRAHVPFMQRYADAQKYCMRFLTDNPNNNQISLAHCAEKFQISVEEENLHRALEDCYVAAACFKKVYDPALFEPYICDCSGDYFERLLYKPYYLRHAICRGFDLRQQKFQCPRCHKELQMLRPFEFSNNAFKNWGECRDCGTKYWVQLRAKQMYDHVQISKKVQPMSRKRSRAMDRENGRTKAPSKSGKKAKNS
;
A
#
# COMPACT_ATOMS: atom_id res chain seq x y z
N MET A 1 -12.85 8.71 -26.63
CA MET A 1 -12.46 8.37 -25.24
C MET A 1 -11.74 9.57 -24.70
N ASN A 2 -12.13 10.08 -23.54
CA ASN A 2 -11.47 11.24 -22.95
C ASN A 2 -10.52 10.80 -21.84
N PHE A 3 -9.49 11.59 -21.58
CA PHE A 3 -8.61 11.41 -20.42
C PHE A 3 -8.90 12.51 -19.41
N VAL A 4 -8.98 12.16 -18.14
CA VAL A 4 -9.13 13.13 -17.05
C VAL A 4 -7.87 13.03 -16.20
N ILE A 5 -7.00 14.03 -16.31
CA ILE A 5 -5.82 14.13 -15.44
C ILE A 5 -6.23 14.98 -14.25
N PHE A 6 -6.10 14.44 -13.04
CA PHE A 6 -6.45 15.13 -11.80
C PHE A 6 -5.30 15.07 -10.81
N ASP A 7 -5.28 16.06 -9.93
CA ASP A 7 -4.33 16.19 -8.84
C ASP A 7 -5.08 16.72 -7.60
N LEU A 8 -4.61 16.32 -6.42
CA LEU A 8 -5.23 16.67 -5.15
C LEU A 8 -4.19 17.30 -4.22
N GLU A 9 -4.57 18.42 -3.61
CA GLU A 9 -3.80 18.96 -2.49
C GLU A 9 -4.48 18.64 -1.18
N TRP A 10 -3.70 18.20 -0.18
CA TRP A 10 -4.24 17.74 1.09
C TRP A 10 -3.47 18.26 2.31
N ASN A 11 -4.20 18.50 3.39
CA ASN A 11 -3.62 18.81 4.69
C ASN A 11 -3.54 17.54 5.57
N ASN A 12 -2.47 17.40 6.33
CA ASN A 12 -2.36 16.31 7.29
C ASN A 12 -3.27 16.59 8.50
N ALA A 13 -4.34 15.83 8.62
CA ALA A 13 -5.31 15.90 9.70
C ALA A 13 -5.09 14.77 10.72
N TYR A 14 -5.43 15.01 11.98
CA TYR A 14 -5.48 13.97 13.00
C TYR A 14 -6.89 13.84 13.55
N ASN A 15 -7.51 12.68 13.34
CA ASN A 15 -8.79 12.37 13.95
C ASN A 15 -8.55 11.86 15.39
N TYR A 16 -8.81 12.71 16.37
CA TYR A 16 -8.66 12.40 17.79
C TYR A 16 -9.63 11.33 18.31
N LYS A 17 -10.82 11.18 17.70
CA LYS A 17 -11.79 10.16 18.10
C LYS A 17 -11.33 8.76 17.66
N ALA A 18 -10.79 8.66 16.45
CA ALA A 18 -10.29 7.40 15.89
C ALA A 18 -8.82 7.12 16.25
N GLN A 19 -8.11 8.10 16.82
CA GLN A 19 -6.67 8.06 17.08
C GLN A 19 -5.82 7.76 15.84
N THR A 20 -6.24 8.27 14.68
CA THR A 20 -5.60 8.03 13.39
C THR A 20 -5.37 9.33 12.63
N GLY A 21 -4.23 9.44 11.95
CA GLY A 21 -3.99 10.49 10.96
C GLY A 21 -4.68 10.20 9.62
N MET A 22 -5.01 11.25 8.89
CA MET A 22 -5.46 11.17 7.50
C MET A 22 -4.95 12.37 6.70
N ASN A 23 -4.89 12.20 5.39
CA ASN A 23 -4.66 13.29 4.45
C ASN A 23 -6.04 13.79 4.02
N GLU A 24 -6.46 14.93 4.50
CA GLU A 24 -7.76 15.51 4.17
C GLU A 24 -7.61 16.43 2.96
N ILE A 25 -8.39 16.17 1.91
CA ILE A 25 -8.30 16.90 0.65
C ILE A 25 -8.81 18.34 0.86
N ILE A 26 -8.07 19.30 0.30
CA ILE A 26 -8.30 20.75 0.41
C ILE A 26 -8.48 21.38 -0.97
N GLU A 27 -7.85 20.84 -2.01
CA GLU A 27 -8.04 21.27 -3.40
C GLU A 27 -8.15 20.04 -4.31
N ILE A 28 -8.96 20.15 -5.34
CA ILE A 28 -8.91 19.30 -6.53
C ILE A 28 -8.69 20.18 -7.75
N GLY A 29 -7.74 19.77 -8.59
CA GLY A 29 -7.54 20.28 -9.94
C GLY A 29 -7.71 19.14 -10.93
N ALA A 30 -8.23 19.45 -12.12
CA ALA A 30 -8.25 18.50 -13.21
C ALA A 30 -8.31 19.18 -14.58
N VAL A 31 -7.78 18.47 -15.58
CA VAL A 31 -7.94 18.81 -17.01
C VAL A 31 -8.55 17.63 -17.75
N MET A 32 -9.47 17.92 -18.66
CA MET A 32 -10.05 16.94 -19.58
C MET A 32 -9.36 17.04 -20.93
N LEU A 33 -8.82 15.93 -21.41
CA LEU A 33 -8.24 15.79 -22.74
C LEU A 33 -9.18 15.02 -23.67
N ASP A 34 -9.32 15.51 -24.89
CA ASP A 34 -9.94 14.75 -25.97
C ASP A 34 -9.00 13.66 -26.54
N GLU A 35 -9.47 12.94 -27.55
CA GLU A 35 -8.70 11.90 -28.24
C GLU A 35 -7.44 12.42 -28.97
N ARG A 36 -7.35 13.74 -29.21
CA ARG A 36 -6.21 14.41 -29.82
C ARG A 36 -5.29 15.04 -28.76
N LEU A 37 -5.52 14.72 -27.49
CA LEU A 37 -4.82 15.26 -26.33
C LEU A 37 -4.85 16.79 -26.27
N GLN A 38 -5.96 17.38 -26.71
CA GLN A 38 -6.23 18.80 -26.50
C GLN A 38 -7.06 18.95 -25.23
N ILE A 39 -6.70 19.96 -24.43
CA ILE A 39 -7.49 20.30 -23.24
C ILE A 39 -8.80 20.90 -23.72
N VAL A 40 -9.91 20.23 -23.42
CA VAL A 40 -11.26 20.66 -23.80
C VAL A 40 -12.03 21.27 -22.63
N ASP A 41 -11.62 20.98 -21.40
CA ASP A 41 -12.23 21.55 -20.21
C ASP A 41 -11.29 21.43 -18.99
N THR A 42 -11.57 22.19 -17.94
CA THR A 42 -10.81 22.22 -16.68
C THR A 42 -11.74 22.26 -15.48
N PHE A 43 -11.32 21.65 -14.38
CA PHE A 43 -12.03 21.68 -13.10
C PHE A 43 -11.09 22.12 -11.99
N LYS A 44 -11.56 23.01 -11.12
CA LYS A 44 -10.84 23.42 -9.92
C LYS A 44 -11.83 23.69 -8.80
N GLN A 45 -11.61 23.10 -7.64
CA GLN A 45 -12.49 23.30 -6.49
C GLN A 45 -11.70 23.18 -5.18
N LEU A 46 -11.89 24.16 -4.30
CA LEU A 46 -11.43 24.07 -2.91
C LEU A 46 -12.44 23.32 -2.06
N ILE A 47 -11.95 22.62 -1.05
CA ILE A 47 -12.75 21.77 -0.16
C ILE A 47 -12.62 22.27 1.27
N LEU A 48 -13.76 22.46 1.93
CA LEU A 48 -13.81 22.87 3.34
C LEU A 48 -13.35 21.71 4.24
N PRO A 49 -12.28 21.89 5.04
CA PRO A 49 -11.81 20.87 5.95
C PRO A 49 -12.82 20.65 7.08
N LYS A 50 -13.08 19.39 7.41
CA LYS A 50 -13.98 18.95 8.49
C LYS A 50 -13.23 18.27 9.64
N VAL A 51 -12.05 17.72 9.37
CA VAL A 51 -11.21 16.99 10.34
C VAL A 51 -10.07 17.86 10.84
N SER A 52 -9.40 18.57 9.93
CA SER A 52 -8.33 19.51 10.22
C SER A 52 -8.89 20.74 10.92
N LYS A 53 -8.42 21.02 12.13
CA LYS A 53 -8.77 22.28 12.83
C LYS A 53 -8.10 23.50 12.21
N ARG A 54 -6.93 23.32 11.57
CA ARG A 54 -6.11 24.37 10.94
C ARG A 54 -5.30 23.77 9.80
N LEU A 55 -5.05 24.57 8.77
CA LEU A 55 -4.07 24.25 7.73
C LEU A 55 -2.65 24.35 8.33
N THR A 56 -1.83 23.32 8.11
CA THR A 56 -0.45 23.29 8.61
C THR A 56 0.43 24.31 7.89
N GLY A 57 1.52 24.75 8.53
CA GLY A 57 2.50 25.67 7.90
C GLY A 57 3.02 25.09 6.60
N ARG A 58 3.54 23.85 6.66
CA ARG A 58 4.02 23.09 5.52
C ARG A 58 3.03 23.04 4.34
N PHE A 59 1.74 22.80 4.60
CA PHE A 59 0.73 22.78 3.54
C PHE A 59 0.62 24.15 2.84
N LYS A 60 0.53 25.23 3.63
CA LYS A 60 0.40 26.59 3.08
C LYS A 60 1.67 27.04 2.34
N ASP A 61 2.83 26.65 2.85
CA ASP A 61 4.12 27.02 2.24
C ASP A 61 4.32 26.31 0.90
N LEU A 62 3.82 25.08 0.78
CA LEU A 62 3.87 24.32 -0.47
C LEU A 62 2.82 24.79 -1.47
N THR A 63 1.56 24.89 -1.06
CA THR A 63 0.43 25.09 -1.99
C THR A 63 0.05 26.55 -2.18
N HIS A 64 0.54 27.45 -1.35
CA HIS A 64 0.11 28.85 -1.27
C HIS A 64 -1.41 29.04 -0.99
N ILE A 65 -2.14 27.97 -0.67
CA ILE A 65 -3.57 28.02 -0.34
C ILE A 65 -3.75 28.60 1.06
N THR A 66 -4.52 29.68 1.15
CA THR A 66 -4.77 30.37 2.42
C THR A 66 -6.04 29.86 3.12
N PRO A 67 -6.10 29.90 4.47
CA PRO A 67 -7.33 29.58 5.19
C PRO A 67 -8.54 30.44 4.77
N ASP A 68 -8.32 31.70 4.39
CA ASP A 68 -9.38 32.61 3.96
C ASP A 68 -9.91 32.25 2.57
N GLU A 69 -9.02 31.89 1.63
CA GLU A 69 -9.39 31.37 0.30
C GLU A 69 -10.24 30.10 0.42
N VAL A 70 -9.83 29.15 1.29
CA VAL A 70 -10.59 27.93 1.57
C VAL A 70 -11.94 28.24 2.20
N LYS A 71 -12.00 29.19 3.14
CA LYS A 71 -13.25 29.58 3.79
C LYS A 71 -14.23 30.24 2.83
N GLN A 72 -13.72 31.02 1.87
CA GLN A 72 -14.54 31.78 0.93
C GLN A 72 -15.02 30.92 -0.24
N ASN A 73 -14.16 30.05 -0.77
CA ASN A 73 -14.39 29.34 -2.03
C ASN A 73 -14.53 27.82 -1.85
N GLY A 74 -14.28 27.32 -0.63
CA GLY A 74 -14.38 25.89 -0.34
C GLY A 74 -15.82 25.42 -0.22
N ILE A 75 -16.08 24.19 -0.66
CA ILE A 75 -17.35 23.49 -0.46
C ILE A 75 -17.14 22.14 0.25
N PRO A 76 -18.18 21.50 0.80
CA PRO A 76 -18.04 20.18 1.43
C PRO A 76 -17.47 19.12 0.47
N PHE A 77 -16.70 18.16 1.01
CA PHE A 77 -16.09 17.08 0.24
C PHE A 77 -17.09 16.34 -0.66
N GLU A 78 -18.25 15.97 -0.09
CA GLU A 78 -19.30 15.24 -0.80
C GLU A 78 -19.91 16.05 -1.95
N GLU A 79 -19.89 17.38 -1.82
CA GLU A 79 -20.35 18.31 -2.86
C GLU A 79 -19.32 18.41 -4.00
N ALA A 80 -18.07 18.72 -3.66
CA ALA A 80 -16.97 18.84 -4.61
C ALA A 80 -16.81 17.59 -5.48
N PHE A 81 -16.82 16.39 -4.88
CA PHE A 81 -16.65 15.16 -5.65
C PHE A 81 -17.89 14.71 -6.41
N ARG A 82 -19.09 15.16 -6.02
CA ARG A 82 -20.28 14.98 -6.84
C ARG A 82 -20.22 15.85 -8.09
N ASP A 83 -19.76 17.08 -7.94
CA ASP A 83 -19.66 18.01 -9.08
C ASP A 83 -18.48 17.64 -9.99
N PHE A 84 -17.37 17.15 -9.43
CA PHE A 84 -16.27 16.56 -10.21
C PHE A 84 -16.72 15.30 -10.98
N ALA A 85 -17.50 14.43 -10.36
CA ALA A 85 -18.07 13.25 -11.02
C ALA A 85 -18.99 13.63 -12.19
N ARG A 86 -19.81 14.67 -12.03
CA ARG A 86 -20.68 15.20 -13.09
C ARG A 86 -19.86 15.81 -14.22
N TRP A 87 -18.89 16.65 -13.87
CA TRP A 87 -18.01 17.33 -14.83
C TRP A 87 -17.23 16.34 -15.70
N SER A 88 -16.66 15.30 -15.07
CA SER A 88 -15.84 14.31 -15.78
C SER A 88 -16.61 13.40 -16.74
N GLY A 89 -17.94 13.35 -16.66
CA GLY A 89 -18.76 12.50 -17.53
C GLY A 89 -18.52 10.99 -17.37
N ALA A 90 -17.94 10.57 -16.22
CA ALA A 90 -17.64 9.24 -15.66
C ALA A 90 -17.59 7.99 -16.58
N ASP A 91 -18.59 7.77 -17.42
CA ASP A 91 -18.84 6.53 -18.16
C ASP A 91 -17.94 6.33 -19.39
N ASN A 92 -17.17 7.35 -19.83
CA ASN A 92 -16.30 7.24 -21.02
C ASN A 92 -14.89 7.84 -20.86
N CYS A 93 -14.39 7.89 -19.62
CA CYS A 93 -13.11 8.51 -19.30
C CYS A 93 -12.10 7.50 -18.75
N VAL A 94 -10.82 7.78 -18.95
CA VAL A 94 -9.71 7.18 -18.21
C VAL A 94 -9.18 8.25 -17.27
N PHE A 95 -9.28 8.02 -15.97
CA PHE A 95 -8.75 8.93 -14.97
C PHE A 95 -7.25 8.69 -14.80
N MET A 96 -6.50 9.75 -14.56
CA MET A 96 -5.07 9.68 -14.33
C MET A 96 -4.69 10.67 -13.25
N SER A 97 -3.75 10.30 -12.41
CA SER A 97 -3.01 11.23 -11.57
C SER A 97 -1.53 11.05 -11.84
N TRP A 98 -0.70 12.00 -11.42
CA TRP A 98 0.74 11.86 -11.62
C TRP A 98 1.24 10.57 -10.98
N SER A 99 0.90 10.29 -9.71
CA SER A 99 1.20 9.01 -9.07
C SER A 99 -0.01 8.43 -8.34
N ASP A 100 0.10 7.20 -7.82
CA ASP A 100 -0.99 6.57 -7.05
C ASP A 100 -1.34 7.26 -5.72
N SER A 101 -0.54 8.23 -5.26
CA SER A 101 -0.80 9.03 -4.04
C SER A 101 -2.21 9.60 -3.98
N ASP A 102 -2.64 10.26 -5.05
CA ASP A 102 -3.96 10.91 -5.15
C ASP A 102 -5.08 9.89 -5.05
N LEU A 103 -4.89 8.72 -5.65
CA LEU A 103 -5.84 7.62 -5.62
C LEU A 103 -6.00 7.08 -4.19
N TYR A 104 -4.89 6.91 -3.47
CA TYR A 104 -4.90 6.51 -2.05
C TYR A 104 -5.59 7.55 -1.17
N VAL A 105 -5.29 8.84 -1.38
CA VAL A 105 -5.88 9.95 -0.62
C VAL A 105 -7.38 10.04 -0.92
N LEU A 106 -7.78 10.00 -2.18
CA LEU A 106 -9.17 10.03 -2.62
C LEU A 106 -10.00 8.89 -2.02
N ALA A 107 -9.54 7.65 -2.21
CA ALA A 107 -10.23 6.48 -1.66
C ALA A 107 -10.29 6.53 -0.12
N GLY A 108 -9.23 7.02 0.53
CA GLY A 108 -9.18 7.22 1.98
C GLY A 108 -10.22 8.23 2.47
N ASN A 109 -10.40 9.34 1.76
CA ASN A 109 -11.41 10.35 2.09
C ASN A 109 -12.84 9.82 1.86
N TYR A 110 -13.09 9.09 0.77
CA TYR A 110 -14.36 8.38 0.56
C TYR A 110 -14.68 7.39 1.69
N LYS A 111 -13.69 6.59 2.09
CA LYS A 111 -13.84 5.67 3.23
C LYS A 111 -14.18 6.40 4.52
N TYR A 112 -13.61 7.59 4.71
CA TYR A 112 -13.83 8.38 5.91
C TYR A 112 -15.20 9.09 5.93
N PHE A 113 -15.53 9.83 4.86
CA PHE A 113 -16.74 10.66 4.80
C PHE A 113 -17.99 9.88 4.40
N SER A 114 -17.85 8.88 3.51
CA SER A 114 -18.97 8.09 2.99
C SER A 114 -19.04 6.68 3.56
N GLN A 115 -18.15 6.30 4.48
CA GLN A 115 -18.04 4.97 5.09
C GLN A 115 -17.86 3.82 4.08
N ARG A 116 -17.44 4.14 2.86
CA ARG A 116 -17.24 3.19 1.76
C ARG A 116 -15.92 3.48 1.08
N ALA A 117 -15.07 2.47 0.96
CA ALA A 117 -13.80 2.56 0.25
C ALA A 117 -14.02 2.35 -1.26
N HIS A 118 -14.83 3.21 -1.88
CA HIS A 118 -15.18 3.14 -3.29
C HIS A 118 -15.38 4.55 -3.86
N VAL A 119 -14.69 4.86 -4.96
CA VAL A 119 -14.89 6.08 -5.76
C VAL A 119 -15.86 5.74 -6.91
N PRO A 120 -17.12 6.18 -6.87
CA PRO A 120 -18.17 5.61 -7.74
C PRO A 120 -18.02 5.95 -9.23
N PHE A 121 -17.42 7.10 -9.55
CA PHE A 121 -17.32 7.61 -10.91
C PHE A 121 -16.05 7.14 -11.66
N MET A 122 -15.10 6.50 -10.97
CA MET A 122 -13.80 6.14 -11.53
C MET A 122 -13.74 4.65 -11.84
N GLN A 123 -14.11 4.28 -13.06
CA GLN A 123 -14.12 2.89 -13.52
C GLN A 123 -12.80 2.47 -14.19
N ARG A 124 -12.04 3.44 -14.72
CA ARG A 124 -10.73 3.21 -15.34
C ARG A 124 -9.73 4.23 -14.83
N TYR A 125 -8.55 3.75 -14.46
CA TYR A 125 -7.47 4.60 -13.94
C TYR A 125 -6.13 4.20 -14.55
N ALA A 126 -5.24 5.18 -14.77
CA ALA A 126 -3.84 4.93 -15.09
C ALA A 126 -2.92 5.85 -14.29
N ASP A 127 -1.74 5.32 -13.94
CA ASP A 127 -0.68 6.08 -13.28
C ASP A 127 0.20 6.74 -14.36
N ALA A 128 0.08 8.07 -14.49
CA ALA A 128 0.75 8.82 -15.55
C ALA A 128 2.27 8.83 -15.38
N GLN A 129 2.79 8.84 -14.15
CA GLN A 129 4.22 8.77 -13.86
C GLN A 129 4.78 7.42 -14.32
N LYS A 130 4.15 6.30 -13.98
CA LYS A 130 4.61 4.97 -14.42
C LYS A 130 4.67 4.86 -15.95
N TYR A 131 3.69 5.45 -16.64
CA TYR A 131 3.70 5.50 -18.10
C TYR A 131 4.82 6.39 -18.64
N CYS A 132 4.89 7.64 -18.19
CA CYS A 132 5.90 8.60 -18.65
C CYS A 132 7.34 8.11 -18.39
N MET A 133 7.59 7.52 -17.21
CA MET A 133 8.90 7.00 -16.83
C MET A 133 9.41 5.88 -17.74
N ARG A 134 8.53 5.18 -18.49
CA ARG A 134 8.93 4.17 -19.48
C ARG A 134 9.86 4.75 -20.55
N PHE A 135 9.71 6.04 -20.86
CA PHE A 135 10.44 6.72 -21.92
C PHE A 135 11.74 7.38 -21.44
N LEU A 136 12.07 7.23 -20.16
CA LEU A 136 13.28 7.78 -19.57
C LEU A 136 14.41 6.75 -19.63
N THR A 137 15.34 6.95 -20.54
CA THR A 137 16.47 6.03 -20.77
C THR A 137 17.60 6.22 -19.75
N ASP A 138 17.60 7.31 -18.99
CA ASP A 138 18.64 7.72 -18.04
C ASP A 138 18.21 7.57 -16.57
N ASN A 139 17.34 6.60 -16.28
CA ASN A 139 16.90 6.27 -14.91
C ASN A 139 17.31 4.82 -14.52
N PRO A 140 18.61 4.56 -14.26
CA PRO A 140 19.16 3.21 -14.12
C PRO A 140 18.60 2.42 -12.93
N ASN A 141 18.09 3.11 -11.89
CA ASN A 141 17.50 2.49 -10.72
C ASN A 141 15.98 2.39 -10.78
N ASN A 142 15.36 2.90 -11.86
CA ASN A 142 13.91 3.04 -12.01
C ASN A 142 13.26 3.70 -10.78
N ASN A 143 13.96 4.67 -10.18
CA ASN A 143 13.45 5.40 -9.02
C ASN A 143 12.31 6.31 -9.47
N GLN A 144 11.26 6.43 -8.65
CA GLN A 144 10.20 7.42 -8.88
C GLN A 144 10.80 8.83 -8.97
N ILE A 145 10.30 9.62 -9.93
CA ILE A 145 10.72 11.01 -10.13
C ILE A 145 9.55 11.97 -9.94
N SER A 146 9.82 13.18 -9.49
CA SER A 146 8.78 14.21 -9.40
C SER A 146 8.25 14.61 -10.78
N LEU A 147 7.06 15.21 -10.79
CA LEU A 147 6.46 15.78 -12.00
C LEU A 147 7.39 16.79 -12.67
N ALA A 148 7.92 17.74 -11.89
CA ALA A 148 8.87 18.75 -12.35
C ALA A 148 10.12 18.13 -13.00
N HIS A 149 10.73 17.11 -12.39
CA HIS A 149 11.90 16.45 -12.95
C HIS A 149 11.57 15.68 -14.24
N CYS A 150 10.37 15.09 -14.34
CA CYS A 150 9.97 14.46 -15.60
C CYS A 150 9.75 15.49 -16.70
N ALA A 151 9.11 16.62 -16.39
CA ALA A 151 8.90 17.72 -17.30
C ALA A 151 10.23 18.28 -17.82
N GLU A 152 11.21 18.48 -16.92
CA GLU A 152 12.58 18.88 -17.27
C GLU A 152 13.21 17.90 -18.27
N LYS A 153 13.18 16.58 -17.99
CA LYS A 153 13.70 15.56 -18.90
C LYS A 153 13.02 15.55 -20.26
N PHE A 154 11.74 15.90 -20.31
CA PHE A 154 10.96 16.03 -21.53
C PHE A 154 11.08 17.40 -22.22
N GLN A 155 11.90 18.29 -21.65
CA GLN A 155 12.11 19.66 -22.13
C GLN A 155 10.79 20.44 -22.19
N ILE A 156 9.95 20.25 -21.18
CA ILE A 156 8.71 20.98 -20.96
C ILE A 156 9.01 22.10 -19.96
N SER A 157 8.73 23.34 -20.36
CA SER A 157 8.87 24.50 -19.48
C SER A 157 7.84 24.43 -18.36
N VAL A 158 8.30 24.57 -17.13
CA VAL A 158 7.47 24.59 -15.92
C VAL A 158 7.79 25.88 -15.17
N GLU A 159 6.76 26.62 -14.80
CA GLU A 159 6.88 27.71 -13.84
C GLU A 159 6.87 27.10 -12.44
N GLU A 160 8.05 26.88 -11.86
CA GLU A 160 8.18 26.17 -10.56
C GLU A 160 7.37 26.83 -9.43
N GLU A 161 7.16 28.15 -9.52
CA GLU A 161 6.36 28.94 -8.57
C GLU A 161 4.87 28.56 -8.55
N ASN A 162 4.39 27.89 -9.61
CA ASN A 162 3.00 27.45 -9.75
C ASN A 162 2.80 25.96 -9.40
N LEU A 163 3.90 25.21 -9.16
CA LEU A 163 3.81 23.83 -8.70
C LEU A 163 3.09 23.75 -7.34
N HIS A 164 2.44 22.62 -7.06
CA HIS A 164 1.64 22.41 -5.84
C HIS A 164 0.36 23.27 -5.75
N ARG A 165 -0.08 23.83 -6.89
CA ARG A 165 -1.49 24.11 -7.15
C ARG A 165 -2.03 22.98 -8.01
N ALA A 166 -3.11 22.34 -7.55
CA ALA A 166 -3.58 21.10 -8.15
C ALA A 166 -3.85 21.22 -9.67
N LEU A 167 -4.46 22.33 -10.11
CA LEU A 167 -4.76 22.53 -11.54
C LEU A 167 -3.48 22.75 -12.38
N GLU A 168 -2.47 23.42 -11.82
CA GLU A 168 -1.21 23.69 -12.51
C GLU A 168 -0.40 22.41 -12.70
N ASP A 169 -0.36 21.55 -11.68
CA ASP A 169 0.24 20.23 -11.76
C ASP A 169 -0.48 19.35 -12.81
N CYS A 170 -1.80 19.50 -12.98
CA CYS A 170 -2.54 18.84 -14.05
C CYS A 170 -2.10 19.27 -15.45
N TYR A 171 -1.80 20.56 -15.68
CA TYR A 171 -1.29 21.03 -16.97
C TYR A 171 0.08 20.44 -17.29
N VAL A 172 0.99 20.41 -16.31
CA VAL A 172 2.33 19.84 -16.49
C VAL A 172 2.25 18.33 -16.74
N ALA A 173 1.39 17.62 -15.99
CA ALA A 173 1.16 16.19 -16.18
C ALA A 173 0.55 15.89 -17.56
N ALA A 174 -0.39 16.72 -18.02
CA ALA A 174 -0.95 16.62 -19.37
C ALA A 174 0.10 16.84 -20.46
N ALA A 175 0.99 17.82 -20.30
CA ALA A 175 2.09 18.06 -21.23
C ALA A 175 3.07 16.87 -21.27
N CYS A 176 3.43 16.31 -20.11
CA CYS A 176 4.28 15.13 -20.02
C CYS A 176 3.64 13.92 -20.71
N PHE A 177 2.38 13.64 -20.40
CA PHE A 177 1.61 12.56 -21.01
C PHE A 177 1.54 12.73 -22.54
N LYS A 178 1.16 13.91 -23.02
CA LYS A 178 1.06 14.23 -24.44
C LYS A 178 2.37 14.07 -25.20
N LYS A 179 3.50 14.39 -24.58
CA LYS A 179 4.83 14.27 -25.19
C LYS A 179 5.16 12.84 -25.63
N VAL A 180 4.70 11.84 -24.87
CA VAL A 180 5.10 10.43 -25.04
C VAL A 180 3.91 9.50 -25.28
N TYR A 181 2.71 10.03 -25.51
CA TYR A 181 1.52 9.22 -25.68
C TYR A 181 1.59 8.37 -26.96
N ASP A 182 1.40 7.07 -26.78
CA ASP A 182 1.19 6.08 -27.81
C ASP A 182 0.04 5.17 -27.32
N PRO A 183 -1.09 5.08 -28.05
CA PRO A 183 -2.24 4.30 -27.60
C PRO A 183 -1.92 2.83 -27.31
N ALA A 184 -1.07 2.20 -28.13
CA ALA A 184 -0.76 0.78 -27.99
C ALA A 184 0.16 0.53 -26.78
N LEU A 185 1.06 1.46 -26.48
CA LEU A 185 1.91 1.39 -25.30
C LEU A 185 1.19 1.79 -24.01
N PHE A 186 0.16 2.64 -24.10
CA PHE A 186 -0.60 3.12 -22.95
C PHE A 186 -1.67 2.14 -22.46
N GLU A 187 -2.33 1.42 -23.37
CA GLU A 187 -3.43 0.48 -23.02
C GLU A 187 -3.10 -0.46 -21.82
N PRO A 188 -1.90 -1.08 -21.72
CA PRO A 188 -1.56 -1.95 -20.59
C PRO A 188 -1.44 -1.25 -19.23
N TYR A 189 -1.39 0.08 -19.20
CA TYR A 189 -1.33 0.88 -17.97
C TYR A 189 -2.72 1.22 -17.42
N ILE A 190 -3.78 0.96 -18.18
CA ILE A 190 -5.16 1.22 -17.76
C ILE A 190 -5.64 0.07 -16.87
N CYS A 191 -5.93 0.40 -15.62
CA CYS A 191 -6.53 -0.50 -14.65
C CYS A 191 -8.05 -0.41 -14.68
N ASP A 192 -8.72 -1.56 -14.59
CA ASP A 192 -10.13 -1.65 -14.23
C ASP A 192 -10.29 -1.40 -12.72
N CYS A 193 -11.01 -0.33 -12.38
CA CYS A 193 -11.27 0.10 -11.01
C CYS A 193 -12.65 -0.31 -10.49
N SER A 194 -13.37 -1.17 -11.22
CA SER A 194 -14.65 -1.71 -10.78
C SER A 194 -14.50 -2.70 -9.61
N GLY A 195 -15.63 -3.02 -8.97
CA GLY A 195 -15.68 -4.01 -7.89
C GLY A 195 -14.91 -3.60 -6.64
N ASP A 196 -13.96 -4.43 -6.23
CA ASP A 196 -13.23 -4.31 -4.96
C ASP A 196 -11.88 -3.56 -5.09
N TYR A 197 -11.59 -2.94 -6.24
CA TYR A 197 -10.31 -2.29 -6.53
C TYR A 197 -9.87 -1.31 -5.43
N PHE A 198 -10.74 -0.37 -5.05
CA PHE A 198 -10.41 0.64 -4.03
C PHE A 198 -10.32 0.05 -2.61
N GLU A 199 -11.05 -1.02 -2.32
CA GLU A 199 -10.91 -1.73 -1.06
C GLU A 199 -9.57 -2.44 -0.96
N ARG A 200 -9.15 -3.11 -2.05
CA ARG A 200 -7.82 -3.72 -2.21
C ARG A 200 -6.72 -2.67 -2.07
N LEU A 201 -6.89 -1.52 -2.73
CA LEU A 201 -5.95 -0.41 -2.68
C LEU A 201 -5.71 0.02 -1.23
N LEU A 202 -6.76 0.25 -0.45
CA LEU A 202 -6.65 0.72 0.94
C LEU A 202 -6.35 -0.40 1.95
N TYR A 203 -6.32 -1.66 1.52
CA TYR A 203 -6.08 -2.78 2.42
C TYR A 203 -4.66 -2.74 2.98
N LYS A 204 -4.53 -2.82 4.30
CA LYS A 204 -3.24 -2.86 4.99
C LYS A 204 -2.93 -4.29 5.44
N PRO A 205 -2.01 -5.00 4.76
CA PRO A 205 -1.67 -6.36 5.13
C PRO A 205 -1.12 -6.46 6.55
N TYR A 206 -1.55 -7.48 7.29
CA TYR A 206 -1.11 -7.70 8.67
C TYR A 206 -0.67 -9.14 8.91
N TYR A 207 0.16 -9.34 9.92
CA TYR A 207 0.62 -10.69 10.28
C TYR A 207 -0.39 -11.39 11.19
N LEU A 208 -0.75 -12.62 10.82
CA LEU A 208 -1.59 -13.48 11.60
C LEU A 208 -0.83 -13.94 12.85
N ARG A 209 -1.44 -13.73 14.02
CA ARG A 209 -0.84 -14.04 15.33
C ARG A 209 -1.27 -15.40 15.87
N HIS A 210 -2.42 -15.89 15.44
CA HIS A 210 -3.00 -17.16 15.89
C HIS A 210 -2.63 -18.29 14.93
N ALA A 211 -2.26 -19.44 15.49
CA ALA A 211 -1.83 -20.61 14.72
C ALA A 211 -2.94 -21.21 13.85
N ILE A 212 -4.21 -20.94 14.18
CA ILE A 212 -5.38 -21.35 13.42
C ILE A 212 -6.29 -20.12 13.31
N CYS A 213 -6.65 -19.76 12.08
CA CYS A 213 -7.63 -18.73 11.77
C CYS A 213 -8.25 -19.02 10.40
N ARG A 214 -9.28 -18.25 10.02
CA ARG A 214 -9.93 -18.43 8.72
C ARG A 214 -8.90 -18.30 7.59
N GLY A 215 -8.81 -19.33 6.74
CA GLY A 215 -7.86 -19.36 5.63
C GLY A 215 -6.40 -19.68 6.01
N PHE A 216 -6.09 -19.98 7.28
CA PHE A 216 -4.74 -20.35 7.70
C PHE A 216 -4.74 -21.37 8.85
N ASP A 217 -4.07 -22.50 8.63
CA ASP A 217 -3.80 -23.52 9.65
C ASP A 217 -2.32 -23.88 9.66
N LEU A 218 -1.63 -23.50 10.73
CA LEU A 218 -0.21 -23.78 10.94
C LEU A 218 0.09 -25.28 11.03
N ARG A 219 -0.86 -26.10 11.49
CA ARG A 219 -0.66 -27.56 11.65
C ARG A 219 -0.54 -28.26 10.31
N GLN A 220 -1.11 -27.68 9.26
CA GLN A 220 -1.01 -28.20 7.89
C GLN A 220 0.30 -27.79 7.20
N GLN A 221 1.13 -26.97 7.87
CA GLN A 221 2.36 -26.45 7.29
C GLN A 221 3.54 -27.38 7.54
N LYS A 222 4.05 -27.95 6.44
CA LYS A 222 5.25 -28.78 6.44
C LYS A 222 6.52 -27.95 6.23
N PHE A 223 7.63 -28.42 6.78
CA PHE A 223 8.96 -27.84 6.63
C PHE A 223 9.93 -28.91 6.13
N GLN A 224 10.78 -28.56 5.17
CA GLN A 224 11.73 -29.49 4.58
C GLN A 224 13.15 -29.18 5.03
N CYS A 225 13.96 -30.23 5.18
CA CYS A 225 15.38 -30.15 5.43
C CYS A 225 16.10 -29.52 4.22
N PRO A 226 16.87 -28.43 4.36
CA PRO A 226 17.60 -27.83 3.24
C PRO A 226 18.70 -28.72 2.63
N ARG A 227 19.08 -29.83 3.29
CA ARG A 227 20.13 -30.74 2.82
C ARG A 227 19.61 -31.95 2.06
N CYS A 228 18.54 -32.58 2.56
CA CYS A 228 18.01 -33.83 2.00
C CYS A 228 16.55 -33.73 1.57
N HIS A 229 15.93 -32.55 1.71
CA HIS A 229 14.54 -32.25 1.33
C HIS A 229 13.44 -33.05 2.04
N LYS A 230 13.80 -33.95 2.97
CA LYS A 230 12.84 -34.68 3.80
C LYS A 230 12.19 -33.78 4.85
N GLU A 231 10.99 -34.17 5.28
CA GLU A 231 10.18 -33.41 6.23
C GLU A 231 10.86 -33.36 7.62
N LEU A 232 10.88 -32.17 8.22
CA LEU A 232 11.42 -31.95 9.56
C LEU A 232 10.39 -32.33 10.62
N GLN A 233 10.85 -33.01 11.66
CA GLN A 233 10.06 -33.21 12.87
C GLN A 233 10.15 -31.97 13.75
N MET A 234 9.02 -31.31 14.01
CA MET A 234 8.96 -30.19 14.95
C MET A 234 9.12 -30.71 16.39
N LEU A 235 10.01 -30.08 17.16
CA LEU A 235 10.39 -30.59 18.49
C LEU A 235 9.54 -30.00 19.63
N ARG A 236 8.84 -28.90 19.40
CA ARG A 236 8.01 -28.20 20.39
C ARG A 236 6.82 -27.50 19.73
N PRO A 237 5.86 -26.93 20.48
CA PRO A 237 4.85 -26.04 19.91
C PRO A 237 5.47 -24.78 19.32
N PHE A 238 4.79 -24.17 18.34
CA PHE A 238 5.22 -22.89 17.78
C PHE A 238 4.96 -21.76 18.76
N GLU A 239 5.96 -20.88 18.91
CA GLU A 239 5.85 -19.63 19.67
C GLU A 239 5.73 -18.46 18.70
N PHE A 240 4.82 -17.51 18.95
CA PHE A 240 4.69 -16.33 18.11
C PHE A 240 5.53 -15.17 18.66
N SER A 241 6.49 -14.68 17.88
CA SER A 241 7.26 -13.47 18.20
C SER A 241 7.81 -12.80 16.94
N ASN A 242 7.95 -11.48 16.95
CA ASN A 242 8.45 -10.68 15.81
C ASN A 242 7.73 -11.01 14.50
N ASN A 243 6.39 -11.04 14.56
CA ASN A 243 5.51 -11.31 13.42
C ASN A 243 5.73 -12.68 12.75
N ALA A 244 6.22 -13.66 13.51
CA ALA A 244 6.47 -15.00 13.00
C ALA A 244 6.20 -16.08 14.06
N PHE A 245 5.71 -17.22 13.59
CA PHE A 245 5.70 -18.48 14.33
C PHE A 245 7.09 -19.10 14.28
N LYS A 246 7.69 -19.35 15.43
CA LYS A 246 9.04 -19.87 15.55
C LYS A 246 9.05 -21.22 16.24
N ASN A 247 9.85 -22.12 15.70
CA ASN A 247 10.02 -23.47 16.19
C ASN A 247 11.41 -24.00 15.81
N TRP A 248 11.67 -25.24 16.18
CA TRP A 248 12.93 -25.94 15.97
C TRP A 248 12.56 -27.29 15.40
N GLY A 249 13.16 -27.64 14.27
CA GLY A 249 12.91 -28.88 13.56
C GLY A 249 14.15 -29.75 13.54
N GLU A 250 13.98 -31.06 13.60
CA GLU A 250 15.04 -32.03 13.42
C GLU A 250 14.81 -32.85 12.15
N CYS A 251 15.86 -32.97 11.34
CA CYS A 251 15.87 -33.92 10.24
C CYS A 251 16.34 -35.28 10.76
N ARG A 252 15.47 -36.30 10.72
CA ARG A 252 15.81 -37.65 11.21
C ARG A 252 16.93 -38.30 10.39
N ASP A 253 17.02 -38.00 9.10
CA ASP A 253 18.03 -38.58 8.21
C ASP A 253 19.40 -37.92 8.35
N CYS A 254 19.44 -36.60 8.49
CA CYS A 254 20.69 -35.87 8.61
C CYS A 254 21.15 -35.68 10.08
N GLY A 255 20.31 -36.02 11.04
CA GLY A 255 20.49 -35.72 12.47
C GLY A 255 20.67 -34.23 12.79
N THR A 256 20.39 -33.34 11.82
CA THR A 256 20.67 -31.91 11.94
C THR A 256 19.44 -31.20 12.46
N LYS A 257 19.64 -30.35 13.46
CA LYS A 257 18.61 -29.46 14.02
C LYS A 257 18.63 -28.10 13.32
N TYR A 258 17.44 -27.57 13.11
CA TYR A 258 17.20 -26.33 12.40
C TYR A 258 16.32 -25.41 13.22
N TRP A 259 16.60 -24.11 13.14
CA TRP A 259 15.64 -23.06 13.46
C TRP A 259 14.60 -22.99 12.35
N VAL A 260 13.34 -22.96 12.73
CA VAL A 260 12.21 -22.92 11.81
C VAL A 260 11.39 -21.68 12.11
N GLN A 261 11.08 -20.93 11.06
CA GLN A 261 10.25 -19.74 11.16
C GLN A 261 9.20 -19.75 10.06
N LEU A 262 7.97 -19.40 10.40
CA LEU A 262 6.88 -19.18 9.45
C LEU A 262 6.24 -17.83 9.71
N ARG A 263 6.12 -17.02 8.66
CA ARG A 263 5.32 -15.80 8.66
C ARG A 263 4.07 -16.05 7.84
N ALA A 264 2.92 -15.76 8.41
CA ALA A 264 1.64 -15.77 7.71
C ALA A 264 1.13 -14.33 7.70
N LYS A 265 1.04 -13.75 6.50
CA LYS A 265 0.61 -12.37 6.29
C LYS A 265 -0.73 -12.41 5.57
N GLN A 266 -1.78 -11.90 6.21
CA GLN A 266 -3.07 -11.72 5.58
C GLN A 266 -2.95 -10.60 4.53
N MET A 267 -3.19 -10.97 3.28
CA MET A 267 -3.40 -10.06 2.14
C MET A 267 -4.91 -9.85 1.97
N TYR A 268 -5.35 -9.06 0.99
CA TYR A 268 -6.79 -8.76 0.84
C TYR A 268 -7.65 -10.02 0.69
N ASP A 269 -7.27 -10.92 -0.22
CA ASP A 269 -8.03 -12.12 -0.60
C ASP A 269 -7.36 -13.45 -0.20
N HIS A 270 -6.09 -13.44 0.19
CA HIS A 270 -5.34 -14.66 0.52
C HIS A 270 -4.38 -14.47 1.69
N VAL A 271 -3.85 -15.58 2.21
CA VAL A 271 -2.77 -15.58 3.20
C VAL A 271 -1.46 -15.90 2.51
N GLN A 272 -0.53 -14.95 2.52
CA GLN A 272 0.83 -15.17 2.04
C GLN A 272 1.67 -15.84 3.13
N ILE A 273 2.23 -17.01 2.83
CA ILE A 273 3.07 -17.78 3.76
C ILE A 273 4.52 -17.73 3.31
N SER A 274 5.42 -17.36 4.24
CA SER A 274 6.87 -17.42 4.05
C SER A 274 7.51 -18.30 5.12
N LYS A 275 8.33 -19.26 4.71
CA LYS A 275 9.02 -20.21 5.60
C LYS A 275 10.54 -19.99 5.52
N LYS A 276 11.22 -20.05 6.66
CA LYS A 276 12.68 -20.06 6.76
C LYS A 276 13.12 -21.24 7.62
N VAL A 277 14.15 -21.93 7.15
CA VAL A 277 14.78 -23.05 7.83
C VAL A 277 16.29 -22.82 7.85
N GLN A 278 16.87 -22.63 9.03
CA GLN A 278 18.29 -22.28 9.19
C GLN A 278 19.00 -23.29 10.09
N PRO A 279 20.19 -23.79 9.72
CA PRO A 279 20.90 -24.78 10.52
C PRO A 279 21.28 -24.21 11.88
N MET A 280 21.14 -25.04 12.92
CA MET A 280 21.52 -24.67 14.27
C MET A 280 23.03 -24.80 14.48
N SER A 281 23.62 -23.91 15.28
CA SER A 281 25.01 -24.06 15.68
C SER A 281 25.22 -25.32 16.53
N ARG A 282 26.39 -25.98 16.38
CA ARG A 282 26.74 -27.20 17.13
C ARG A 282 26.62 -27.00 18.65
N LYS A 283 27.06 -25.84 19.16
CA LYS A 283 26.97 -25.48 20.58
C LYS A 283 25.52 -25.47 21.08
N ARG A 284 24.61 -24.86 20.32
CA ARG A 284 23.19 -24.75 20.69
C ARG A 284 22.47 -26.09 20.57
N SER A 285 22.75 -26.86 19.51
CA SER A 285 22.22 -28.22 19.34
C SER A 285 22.53 -29.10 20.57
N ARG A 286 23.79 -29.11 21.03
CA ARG A 286 24.22 -29.89 22.21
C ARG A 286 23.60 -29.40 23.52
N ALA A 287 23.41 -28.09 23.69
CA ALA A 287 22.74 -27.53 24.86
C ALA A 287 21.29 -28.02 24.96
N MET A 288 20.59 -28.05 23.83
CA MET A 288 19.21 -28.53 23.77
C MET A 288 19.07 -30.03 24.06
N ASP A 289 20.02 -30.86 23.59
CA ASP A 289 20.05 -32.29 23.95
C ASP A 289 20.15 -32.50 25.48
N ARG A 290 20.89 -31.64 26.17
CA ARG A 290 21.03 -31.68 27.63
C ARG A 290 19.76 -31.20 28.35
N GLU A 291 19.08 -30.19 27.82
CA GLU A 291 17.80 -29.69 28.35
C GLU A 291 16.69 -30.76 28.22
N ASN A 292 16.58 -31.41 27.06
CA ASN A 292 15.60 -32.49 26.82
C ASN A 292 15.97 -33.80 27.54
N GLY A 293 17.25 -34.06 27.79
CA GLY A 293 17.71 -35.21 28.57
C GLY A 293 17.37 -35.10 30.06
N ARG A 294 17.25 -33.87 30.60
CA ARG A 294 16.88 -33.63 32.01
C ARG A 294 15.39 -33.83 32.30
N THR A 295 14.51 -33.62 31.31
CA THR A 295 13.05 -33.80 31.45
C THR A 295 12.59 -35.26 31.33
N LYS A 296 13.47 -36.20 30.92
CA LYS A 296 13.16 -37.64 30.79
C LYS A 296 13.65 -38.52 31.95
N ALA A 297 14.10 -37.96 33.07
CA ALA A 297 14.45 -38.78 34.25
C ALA A 297 13.17 -39.37 34.88
N PRO A 298 13.03 -40.71 35.02
CA PRO A 298 11.83 -41.31 35.58
C PRO A 298 11.67 -40.97 37.06
N SER A 299 10.45 -40.63 37.46
CA SER A 299 10.06 -40.58 38.87
C SER A 299 10.33 -41.95 39.49
N LYS A 300 11.25 -42.02 40.45
CA LYS A 300 11.48 -43.23 41.24
C LYS A 300 10.27 -43.46 42.14
N SER A 301 9.27 -44.18 41.62
CA SER A 301 8.33 -44.92 42.45
C SER A 301 8.99 -46.24 42.88
N GLY A 302 8.90 -46.56 44.17
CA GLY A 302 9.09 -47.92 44.67
C GLY A 302 10.49 -48.29 45.19
N LYS A 303 10.73 -48.06 46.48
CA LYS A 303 11.45 -49.02 47.35
C LYS A 303 10.61 -49.19 48.60
N LYS A 304 9.72 -50.19 48.60
CA LYS A 304 9.91 -51.50 49.26
C LYS A 304 10.34 -51.35 50.71
N ALA A 305 9.35 -51.44 51.59
CA ALA A 305 9.49 -51.90 52.95
C ALA A 305 10.15 -53.30 52.96
N LYS A 306 11.09 -53.52 53.88
CA LYS A 306 11.37 -54.81 54.53
C LYS A 306 12.22 -54.60 55.79
N ASN A 307 11.56 -54.87 56.91
CA ASN A 307 11.96 -55.26 58.27
C ASN A 307 13.45 -55.31 58.63
N SER A 308 13.80 -54.74 59.79
CA SER A 308 13.93 -55.48 61.06
C SER A 308 13.79 -54.51 62.22
#